data_AF-A0A956YG56-F1
#
_entry.id   AF-A0A956YG56-F1
#
_cell.length_a   1.000
_cell.length_b   1.000
_cell.length_c   1.000
_cell.angle_alpha   90.00
_cell.angle_beta   90.00
_cell.angle_gamma   90.00
#
_symmetry.space_group_name_H-M   'P 1'
#
loop_
_entity.id
_entity.type
_entity.pdbx_description
1 polymer ?
#
loop_
_entity_poly.entity_id
_entity_poly.type
_entity_poly.pdbx_seq_one_letter_code
_entity_poly.pdbx_strand_id
1 'polypeptide(L)' 'MDELVKMVAERTGLPEAQAQKAAEAVLDFLKEKLPAPLAGQLDNLLENPGLTDQASNLLGGLFGKK' A
#
# COMPACT_ATOMS: atom_id res chain seq x y z
N MET A 1 0.60 -0.34 -7.66
CA MET A 1 1.76 0.57 -7.79
C MET A 1 1.31 2.00 -8.12
N ASP A 2 0.55 2.20 -9.19
CA ASP A 2 0.14 3.54 -9.68
C ASP A 2 -0.52 4.45 -8.62
N GLU A 3 -1.36 3.88 -7.76
CA GLU A 3 -2.04 4.62 -6.69
C GLU A 3 -1.07 5.08 -5.59
N LEU A 4 -0.08 4.25 -5.25
CA LEU A 4 1.00 4.62 -4.33
C LEU A 4 1.91 5.69 -4.95
N VAL A 5 2.23 5.56 -6.24
CA VAL A 5 3.03 6.56 -6.96
C VAL A 5 2.32 7.90 -6.99
N LYS A 6 1.01 7.93 -7.28
CA LYS A 6 0.19 9.15 -7.20
C LYS A 6 0.17 9.73 -5.81
N MET A 7 -0.07 8.91 -4.78
CA MET A 7 -0.08 9.38 -3.40
C MET A 7 1.28 9.99 -3.00
N VAL A 8 2.38 9.33 -3.36
CA VAL A 8 3.73 9.85 -3.09
C VAL A 8 3.95 11.15 -3.86
N ALA A 9 3.63 11.20 -5.16
CA ALA A 9 3.79 12.39 -5.99
C ALA A 9 2.98 13.58 -5.43
N GLU A 10 1.71 13.38 -5.09
CA GLU A 10 0.82 14.41 -4.53
C GLU A 10 1.32 14.93 -3.18
N ARG A 11 1.83 14.04 -2.32
CA ARG A 11 2.27 14.41 -0.96
C ARG A 11 3.66 15.03 -0.90
N THR A 12 4.53 14.69 -1.85
CA THR A 12 5.94 15.11 -1.86
C THR A 12 6.25 16.16 -2.93
N GLY A 13 5.35 16.36 -3.90
CA GLY A 13 5.58 17.20 -5.07
C GLY A 13 6.59 16.60 -6.07
N LEU A 14 6.93 15.32 -5.93
CA LEU A 14 7.86 14.64 -6.84
C LEU A 14 7.20 14.36 -8.20
N PRO A 15 7.95 14.45 -9.31
CA PRO A 15 7.50 13.93 -10.61
C PRO A 15 7.18 12.43 -10.51
N GLU A 16 6.16 11.96 -11.23
CA GLU A 16 5.69 10.55 -11.16
C GLU A 16 6.83 9.53 -11.30
N ALA A 17 7.75 9.74 -12.25
CA ALA A 17 8.91 8.85 -12.44
C ALA A 17 9.85 8.79 -11.23
N GLN A 18 9.96 9.87 -10.46
CA GLN A 18 10.76 9.92 -9.24
C GLN A 18 9.98 9.40 -8.03
N ALA A 19 8.67 9.66 -7.98
CA ALA A 19 7.77 9.12 -6.97
C ALA A 19 7.69 7.58 -7.06
N GLN A 20 7.73 7.01 -8.27
CA GLN A 20 7.80 5.58 -8.49
C GLN A 20 9.04 4.97 -7.86
N LYS A 21 10.22 5.53 -8.16
CA LYS A 21 11.49 5.06 -7.58
C LYS A 21 11.51 5.18 -6.07
N ALA A 22 10.91 6.24 -5.52
CA ALA A 22 10.81 6.42 -4.08
C ALA A 22 9.89 5.36 -3.44
N ALA A 23 8.74 5.07 -4.07
CA ALA A 23 7.83 4.02 -3.60
C ALA A 23 8.48 2.63 -3.66
N GLU A 24 9.18 2.31 -4.74
CA GLU A 24 9.95 1.05 -4.89
C GLU A 24 11.01 0.91 -3.80
N ALA A 25 11.83 1.93 -3.56
CA ALA A 25 12.86 1.89 -2.52
C ALA A 25 12.30 1.66 -1.10
N VAL A 26 11.13 2.23 -0.80
CA VAL A 26 10.44 2.02 0.49
C VAL A 26 9.88 0.61 0.57
N LEU A 27 9.30 0.09 -0.52
CA LEU A 27 8.78 -1.27 -0.57
C LEU A 27 9.90 -2.29 -0.41
N ASP A 28 11.04 -2.09 -1.06
CA ASP A 28 12.22 -2.95 -0.92
C ASP A 28 12.73 -2.95 0.53
N PHE A 29 12.84 -1.77 1.15
CA PHE A 29 13.20 -1.67 2.56
C PHE A 29 12.21 -2.40 3.48
N LEU A 30 10.91 -2.25 3.23
CA LEU A 30 9.87 -2.95 3.99
C LEU A 30 9.95 -4.47 3.77
N LYS A 31 10.20 -4.94 2.56
CA LYS A 31 10.38 -6.37 2.24
C LYS A 31 11.59 -6.96 2.95
N GLU A 32 12.69 -6.21 3.06
CA GLU A 32 13.88 -6.62 3.80
C GLU A 32 13.67 -6.66 5.32
N LYS A 33 12.81 -5.78 5.86
CA LYS A 33 12.58 -5.66 7.31
C LYS A 33 11.39 -6.47 7.81
N LEU A 34 10.44 -6.81 6.95
CA LEU A 34 9.26 -7.56 7.34
C LEU A 34 9.51 -9.08 7.20
N PRO A 35 9.20 -9.88 8.23
CA PRO A 35 9.18 -11.33 8.12
C PRO A 35 8.33 -11.78 6.92
N ALA A 36 8.76 -12.83 6.23
CA ALA A 36 8.15 -13.35 5.01
C ALA A 36 6.60 -13.47 5.02
N PRO A 37 5.92 -13.81 6.14
CA PRO A 37 4.46 -13.82 6.20
C PRO A 37 3.79 -12.46 5.97
N LEU A 38 4.43 -11.36 6.40
CA LEU A 38 3.88 -10.00 6.30
C LEU A 38 4.16 -9.36 4.94
N ALA A 39 5.32 -9.68 4.34
CA ALA A 39 5.65 -9.21 2.99
C ALA A 39 4.61 -9.69 1.95
N GLY A 40 4.21 -10.97 2.04
CA GLY A 40 3.17 -11.53 1.16
C GLY A 40 1.78 -10.91 1.38
N GLN A 41 1.46 -10.40 2.56
CA GLN A 41 0.20 -9.69 2.83
C GLN A 41 0.22 -8.27 2.23
N LEU A 42 1.36 -7.59 2.30
CA LEU A 42 1.53 -6.30 1.65
C LEU A 42 1.46 -6.42 0.13
N ASP A 43 2.17 -7.38 -0.47
CA ASP A 43 2.11 -7.60 -1.92
C ASP A 43 0.67 -7.89 -2.37
N ASN A 44 -0.09 -8.72 -1.63
CA ASN A 44 -1.52 -8.93 -1.92
C ASN A 44 -2.37 -7.65 -1.83
N LEU A 45 -2.07 -6.75 -0.89
CA LEU A 45 -2.77 -5.46 -0.78
C LEU A 45 -2.40 -4.50 -1.91
N LEU A 46 -1.13 -4.47 -2.31
CA LEU A 46 -0.62 -3.66 -3.41
C LEU A 46 -1.11 -4.14 -4.79
N GLU A 47 -1.24 -5.46 -4.96
CA GLU A 47 -1.70 -6.10 -6.20
C GLU A 47 -3.23 -6.12 -6.32
N ASN A 48 -3.95 -6.18 -5.20
CA ASN A 48 -5.41 -6.10 -5.16
C ASN A 48 -5.88 -4.91 -4.30
N PRO A 49 -5.78 -3.67 -4.82
CA PRO A 49 -6.29 -2.49 -4.11
C PRO A 49 -7.79 -2.58 -3.81
N GLY A 50 -8.57 -3.33 -4.59
CA GLY A 50 -9.99 -3.62 -4.32
C GLY A 50 -10.26 -4.49 -3.07
N LEU A 51 -9.26 -5.24 -2.59
CA LEU A 51 -9.33 -5.91 -1.28
C LEU A 51 -9.22 -4.91 -0.13
N THR A 52 -8.57 -3.75 -0.33
CA THR A 52 -8.50 -2.69 0.69
C THR A 52 -9.89 -2.13 0.97
N ASP A 53 -10.70 -1.91 -0.06
CA ASP A 53 -12.08 -1.46 0.09
C ASP A 53 -12.96 -2.54 0.72
N GLN A 54 -12.80 -3.80 0.33
CA GLN A 54 -13.51 -4.92 0.95
C GLN A 54 -13.10 -5.13 2.42
N ALA A 55 -11.81 -5.04 2.74
CA ALA A 55 -11.29 -5.18 4.11
C ALA A 55 -11.70 -3.98 4.98
N SER A 56 -11.72 -2.78 4.43
CA SER A 56 -12.19 -1.57 5.12
C SER A 56 -13.70 -1.62 5.38
N ASN A 57 -14.49 -2.11 4.42
CA ASN A 57 -15.93 -2.32 4.59
C ASN A 57 -16.25 -3.45 5.57
N LEU A 58 -15.47 -4.53 5.56
CA LEU A 58 -15.58 -5.63 6.54
C LEU A 58 -15.20 -5.15 7.94
N LEU A 59 -14.08 -4.45 8.13
CA LEU A 59 -13.74 -3.88 9.43
C LEU A 59 -14.75 -2.83 9.89
N GLY A 60 -15.23 -1.96 8.99
CA GLY A 60 -16.26 -0.97 9.28
C GLY A 60 -17.58 -1.62 9.71
N GLY A 61 -17.98 -2.72 9.09
CA GLY A 61 -19.17 -3.48 9.45
C GLY A 61 -19.06 -4.23 10.79
N LEU A 62 -17.85 -4.62 11.19
CA LEU A 62 -17.58 -5.29 12.47
C LEU A 62 -17.37 -4.30 13.63
N PHE A 63 -16.79 -3.12 13.36
CA PHE A 63 -16.65 -2.04 14.34
C PHE A 63 -17.91 -1.18 14.50
N GLY A 64 -18.73 -1.08 13.46
CA GLY A 64 -19.97 -0.29 13.46
C GLY A 64 -21.17 -0.98 14.10
N LYS A 65 -21.03 -2.23 14.56
CA LYS A 65 -22.09 -2.99 15.21
C LYS A 65 -21.81 -3.18 16.69
N LYS A 66 -21.84 -2.07 17.44
CA LYS A 66 -22.11 -2.03 18.88
C LYS A 66 -23.10 -0.93 19.17
#